data_AF-A0A3M6THK8-F1
#
_entry.id   AF-A0A3M6THK8-F1
#
_cell.length_a   1.000
_cell.length_b   1.000
_cell.length_c   1.000
_cell.angle_alpha   90.00
_cell.angle_beta   90.00
_cell.angle_gamma   90.00
#
_symmetry.space_group_name_H-M   'P 1'
#
loop_
_entity.id
_entity.type
_entity.pdbx_description
1 polymer ?
#
loop_
_entity_poly.entity_id
_entity_poly.type
_entity_poly.pdbx_seq_one_letter_code
_entity_poly.pdbx_strand_id
1 'polypeptide(L)'
;SEEGEREVSSTRHFVITKDTHDASQMYQTNMAESAQNVDKQSEGSSVSETINKQGWLSKRSRLSKRWDKRWCCLRKNELTYGLTAENQEKVVLLEGCEMSDCNIDKKQFAFRIKPSGGRRVYFFSADSEQEQQEWLQAICFAKASGNMGDGSQACTIQ
;
A
#
# COMPACT_ATOMS: atom_id res chain seq x y z
N SER A 1 33.57 72.72 -18.34
CA SER A 1 32.77 72.77 -19.56
C SER A 1 32.76 71.39 -20.20
N GLU A 2 31.70 70.57 -20.14
CA GLU A 2 30.26 70.84 -20.42
C GLU A 2 30.02 71.04 -21.93
N GLU A 3 29.15 70.31 -22.64
CA GLU A 3 28.33 69.10 -22.32
C GLU A 3 28.44 68.06 -23.48
N GLY A 4 27.81 66.87 -23.48
CA GLY A 4 26.40 66.61 -23.81
C GLY A 4 26.15 66.62 -25.34
N GLU A 5 25.38 65.74 -25.99
CA GLU A 5 24.59 64.55 -25.61
C GLU A 5 24.22 63.74 -26.88
N ARG A 6 23.79 62.47 -26.74
CA ARG A 6 23.06 61.63 -27.75
C ARG A 6 23.88 61.28 -29.03
N GLU A 7 23.70 60.17 -29.75
CA GLU A 7 22.83 58.97 -29.68
C GLU A 7 23.47 57.87 -30.60
N VAL A 8 23.08 56.58 -30.72
CA VAL A 8 21.97 55.73 -30.24
C VAL A 8 22.53 54.29 -29.99
N SER A 9 21.68 53.38 -29.48
CA SER A 9 21.63 51.92 -29.77
C SER A 9 22.41 50.93 -28.89
N SER A 10 21.66 50.22 -28.02
CA SER A 10 21.44 48.76 -28.15
C SER A 10 20.47 48.27 -27.06
N THR A 11 19.43 47.51 -27.43
CA THR A 11 18.44 46.99 -26.47
C THR A 11 18.26 45.48 -26.60
N ARG A 12 18.76 44.72 -25.62
CA ARG A 12 18.06 43.57 -24.99
C ARG A 12 18.88 42.97 -23.84
N HIS A 13 18.23 42.81 -22.69
CA HIS A 13 18.72 42.00 -21.57
C HIS A 13 18.01 40.63 -21.58
N PHE A 14 18.75 39.54 -21.39
CA PHE A 14 18.73 38.80 -20.12
C PHE A 14 19.92 37.82 -20.08
N VAL A 15 20.42 37.53 -18.87
CA VAL A 15 21.61 36.68 -18.68
C VAL A 15 21.27 35.21 -18.48
N ILE A 16 22.14 34.32 -18.97
CA ILE A 16 22.07 32.86 -18.83
C ILE A 16 23.29 32.41 -18.03
N THR A 17 23.09 31.61 -16.96
CA THR A 17 24.18 31.06 -16.13
C THR A 17 23.99 29.57 -15.84
N LYS A 18 24.68 28.76 -16.65
CA LYS A 18 25.47 27.54 -16.33
C LYS A 18 25.03 26.59 -15.19
N ASP A 19 24.93 25.32 -15.56
CA ASP A 19 25.73 24.16 -15.08
C ASP A 19 26.46 24.22 -13.71
N THR A 20 26.56 23.17 -12.87
CA THR A 20 26.05 21.76 -12.87
C THR A 20 26.21 21.18 -11.43
N HIS A 21 25.83 19.90 -11.25
CA HIS A 21 26.32 18.91 -10.27
C HIS A 21 25.52 18.58 -8.98
N ASP A 22 25.60 17.26 -8.71
CA ASP A 22 25.31 16.46 -7.51
C ASP A 22 23.96 16.49 -6.78
N ALA A 23 23.22 15.38 -6.94
CA ALA A 23 21.98 15.08 -6.22
C ALA A 23 22.24 14.14 -5.02
N SER A 24 22.95 14.61 -3.99
CA SER A 24 23.24 13.82 -2.78
C SER A 24 23.45 14.64 -1.50
N GLN A 25 22.37 15.26 -0.98
CA GLN A 25 22.29 15.83 0.40
C GLN A 25 20.87 16.35 0.76
N MET A 26 19.85 15.49 0.77
CA MET A 26 18.46 15.86 1.13
C MET A 26 17.78 14.93 2.16
N TYR A 27 18.57 14.18 2.93
CA TYR A 27 18.10 13.36 4.05
C TYR A 27 19.02 13.53 5.26
N GLN A 28 18.64 14.41 6.20
CA GLN A 28 18.55 14.18 7.66
C GLN A 28 18.19 15.50 8.41
N THR A 29 17.41 15.42 9.51
CA THR A 29 17.51 16.28 10.73
C THR A 29 17.19 17.80 10.63
N ASN A 30 16.41 18.48 11.51
CA ASN A 30 15.44 18.10 12.56
C ASN A 30 14.59 19.32 13.03
N MET A 31 13.46 19.04 13.69
CA MET A 31 12.81 19.76 14.83
C MET A 31 12.73 21.31 14.93
N ALA A 32 11.51 21.84 14.87
CA ALA A 32 10.84 22.72 15.87
C ALA A 32 9.32 22.74 15.54
N GLU A 33 8.40 22.38 16.44
CA GLU A 33 7.67 23.28 17.38
C GLU A 33 7.12 24.59 16.77
N SER A 34 5.85 25.01 16.94
CA SER A 34 4.60 24.47 17.56
C SER A 34 3.40 25.33 17.00
N ALA A 35 2.09 25.20 17.26
CA ALA A 35 1.29 24.48 18.26
C ALA A 35 -0.20 24.26 17.82
N GLN A 36 -0.96 23.47 18.60
CA GLN A 36 -2.41 23.59 18.95
C GLN A 36 -3.55 23.69 17.89
N ASN A 37 -4.10 22.52 17.57
CA ASN A 37 -5.52 22.10 17.65
C ASN A 37 -6.70 23.06 17.27
N VAL A 38 -7.54 22.62 16.32
CA VAL A 38 -9.01 22.78 16.36
C VAL A 38 -9.68 21.45 16.00
N ASP A 39 -10.68 21.04 16.77
CA ASP A 39 -11.32 19.74 16.69
C ASP A 39 -12.20 19.53 15.44
N LYS A 40 -12.12 18.34 14.83
CA LYS A 40 -13.25 17.77 14.08
C LYS A 40 -13.17 16.24 14.02
N GLN A 41 -13.65 15.60 15.09
CA GLN A 41 -13.90 14.15 15.09
C GLN A 41 -14.84 13.74 13.94
N SER A 42 -14.47 12.67 13.24
CA SER A 42 -15.42 11.71 12.68
C SER A 42 -14.99 10.33 13.18
N GLU A 43 -15.80 9.73 14.06
CA GLU A 43 -15.46 8.46 14.69
C GLU A 43 -15.37 7.32 13.65
N GLY A 44 -14.26 6.60 13.66
CA GLY A 44 -13.94 5.54 12.69
C GLY A 44 -13.51 4.22 13.32
N SER A 45 -13.82 4.01 14.60
CA SER A 45 -13.54 2.81 15.40
C SER A 45 -12.06 2.43 15.52
N SER A 46 -11.40 2.90 16.59
CA SER A 46 -10.10 2.37 17.03
C SER A 46 -10.26 1.00 17.71
N VAL A 47 -10.90 0.04 17.04
CA VAL A 47 -10.73 -1.37 17.37
C VAL A 47 -9.33 -1.76 16.92
N SER A 48 -8.53 -2.28 17.84
CA SER A 48 -7.24 -2.92 17.53
C SER A 48 -7.48 -4.23 16.77
N GLU A 49 -7.91 -4.13 15.52
CA GLU A 49 -8.23 -5.30 14.69
C GLU A 49 -7.02 -6.20 14.54
N THR A 50 -7.10 -7.41 15.10
CA THR A 50 -6.04 -8.41 15.06
C THR A 50 -5.63 -8.68 13.61
N ILE A 51 -4.44 -8.19 13.24
CA ILE A 51 -3.88 -8.39 11.90
C ILE A 51 -3.36 -9.83 11.80
N ASN A 52 -4.06 -10.67 11.06
CA ASN A 52 -3.75 -12.09 10.92
C ASN A 52 -2.42 -12.31 10.16
N LYS A 53 -2.17 -11.51 9.12
CA LYS A 53 -0.90 -11.45 8.37
C LYS A 53 -0.80 -10.13 7.62
N GLN A 54 0.41 -9.60 7.45
CA GLN A 54 0.68 -8.48 6.56
C GLN A 54 2.05 -8.61 5.90
N GLY A 55 2.22 -7.98 4.73
CA GLY A 55 3.46 -8.06 3.96
C GLY A 55 3.29 -7.58 2.52
N TRP A 56 4.36 -7.64 1.75
CA TRP A 56 4.31 -7.31 0.32
C TRP A 56 3.95 -8.53 -0.52
N LEU A 57 3.11 -8.34 -1.55
CA LEU A 57 2.85 -9.35 -2.57
C LEU A 57 2.98 -8.76 -3.98
N SER A 58 3.45 -9.56 -4.94
CA SER A 58 3.34 -9.25 -6.36
C SER A 58 1.87 -9.41 -6.78
N LYS A 59 1.19 -8.31 -7.12
CA LYS A 59 -0.26 -8.29 -7.36
C LYS A 59 -0.55 -8.10 -8.85
N ARG A 60 -1.31 -9.03 -9.46
CA ARG A 60 -1.62 -8.97 -10.90
C ARG A 60 -2.68 -7.93 -11.25
N SER A 61 -2.43 -7.13 -12.28
CA SER A 61 -3.41 -6.26 -12.95
C SER A 61 -4.44 -7.07 -13.74
N ARG A 62 -5.72 -6.66 -13.69
CA ARG A 62 -6.82 -7.34 -14.42
C ARG A 62 -6.74 -7.12 -15.93
N LEU A 63 -6.26 -5.95 -16.37
CA LEU A 63 -6.30 -5.54 -17.79
C LEU A 63 -4.94 -5.74 -18.45
N SER A 64 -3.90 -5.12 -17.91
CA SER A 64 -2.54 -5.15 -18.48
C SER A 64 -1.75 -6.42 -18.17
N LYS A 65 -2.28 -7.33 -17.34
CA LYS A 65 -1.62 -8.57 -16.84
C LYS A 65 -0.27 -8.38 -16.12
N ARG A 66 0.23 -7.14 -16.03
CA ARG A 66 1.42 -6.74 -15.25
C ARG A 66 1.29 -7.15 -13.79
N TRP A 67 2.44 -7.35 -13.15
CA TRP A 67 2.56 -7.68 -11.74
C TRP A 67 3.25 -6.53 -11.03
N ASP A 68 2.53 -5.85 -10.15
CA ASP A 68 3.01 -4.67 -9.43
C ASP A 68 3.06 -5.00 -7.93
N LYS A 69 4.14 -4.63 -7.23
CA LYS A 69 4.29 -4.92 -5.79
C LYS A 69 3.29 -4.08 -4.99
N ARG A 70 2.54 -4.72 -4.08
CA ARG A 70 1.48 -4.09 -3.26
C ARG A 70 1.57 -4.59 -1.84
N TRP A 71 1.46 -3.68 -0.87
CA TRP A 71 1.35 -4.07 0.52
C TRP A 71 -0.05 -4.62 0.76
N CYS A 72 -0.14 -5.76 1.44
CA CYS A 72 -1.39 -6.45 1.74
C CYS A 72 -1.52 -6.63 3.26
N CYS A 73 -2.72 -6.41 3.81
CA CYS A 73 -3.06 -6.78 5.18
C CYS A 73 -4.27 -7.71 5.16
N LEU A 74 -4.21 -8.77 5.94
CA LEU A 74 -5.33 -9.62 6.28
C LEU A 74 -5.82 -9.24 7.69
N ARG A 75 -7.07 -8.78 7.80
CA ARG A 75 -7.75 -8.50 9.07
C ARG A 75 -9.12 -9.16 9.07
N LYS A 76 -9.50 -9.83 10.15
CA LYS A 76 -10.80 -10.52 10.30
C LYS A 76 -11.07 -11.51 9.15
N ASN A 77 -11.84 -11.09 8.13
CA ASN A 77 -12.21 -11.86 6.94
C ASN A 77 -12.02 -11.03 5.64
N GLU A 78 -11.15 -10.01 5.69
CA GLU A 78 -10.86 -9.11 4.58
C GLU A 78 -9.36 -9.06 4.26
N LEU A 79 -9.04 -9.18 2.97
CA LEU A 79 -7.69 -8.92 2.46
C LEU A 79 -7.66 -7.54 1.80
N THR A 80 -7.09 -6.55 2.48
CA THR A 80 -6.86 -5.21 1.92
C THR A 80 -5.53 -5.16 1.18
N TYR A 81 -5.43 -4.33 0.13
CA TYR A 81 -4.17 -4.08 -0.55
C TYR A 81 -4.00 -2.62 -1.00
N GLY A 82 -2.76 -2.12 -0.95
CA GLY A 82 -2.39 -0.72 -1.09
C GLY A 82 -1.02 -0.48 -1.74
N LEU A 83 -0.65 0.79 -1.90
CA LEU A 83 0.73 1.16 -2.26
C LEU A 83 1.68 1.07 -1.06
N THR A 84 1.18 1.34 0.15
CA THR A 84 1.92 1.30 1.42
C THR A 84 1.06 0.61 2.49
N ALA A 85 1.54 0.52 3.74
CA ALA A 85 0.79 -0.07 4.84
C ALA A 85 -0.38 0.81 5.32
N GLU A 86 -0.23 2.13 5.16
CA GLU A 86 -1.18 3.16 5.57
C GLU A 86 -2.21 3.43 4.47
N ASN A 87 -1.78 3.46 3.20
CA ASN A 87 -2.65 3.75 2.05
C ASN A 87 -3.21 2.46 1.42
N GLN A 88 -4.21 1.87 2.07
CA GLN A 88 -4.84 0.60 1.67
C GLN A 88 -6.10 0.84 0.82
N GLU A 89 -5.89 1.05 -0.48
CA GLU A 89 -6.93 1.54 -1.39
C GLU A 89 -8.09 0.57 -1.71
N LYS A 90 -7.93 -0.75 -1.53
CA LYS A 90 -8.84 -1.77 -2.08
C LYS A 90 -9.01 -2.95 -1.12
N VAL A 91 -10.26 -3.41 -0.98
CA VAL A 91 -10.67 -4.55 -0.14
C VAL A 91 -11.02 -5.76 -1.01
N VAL A 92 -10.71 -6.97 -0.53
CA VAL A 92 -11.18 -8.24 -1.08
C VAL A 92 -11.86 -9.03 0.05
N LEU A 93 -13.18 -9.15 0.01
CA LEU A 93 -13.95 -9.98 0.93
C LEU A 93 -13.61 -11.46 0.70
N LEU A 94 -13.33 -12.19 1.78
CA LEU A 94 -12.88 -13.58 1.72
C LEU A 94 -13.99 -14.58 2.08
N GLU A 95 -15.10 -14.11 2.64
CA GLU A 95 -16.30 -14.88 2.89
C GLU A 95 -16.75 -15.67 1.65
N GLY A 96 -16.94 -16.98 1.82
CA GLY A 96 -17.28 -17.91 0.75
C GLY A 96 -16.30 -17.99 -0.44
N CYS A 97 -15.16 -17.30 -0.41
CA CYS A 97 -14.28 -17.20 -1.59
C CYS A 97 -13.59 -18.53 -1.92
N GLU A 98 -13.41 -18.79 -3.22
CA GLU A 98 -12.57 -19.88 -3.72
C GLU A 98 -11.10 -19.44 -3.71
N MET A 99 -10.23 -20.33 -3.25
CA MET A 99 -8.77 -20.15 -3.27
C MET A 99 -8.05 -21.37 -3.82
N SER A 100 -6.87 -21.14 -4.38
CA SER A 100 -5.99 -22.18 -4.93
C SER A 100 -4.65 -21.54 -5.25
N ASP A 101 -3.56 -22.28 -5.07
CA ASP A 101 -2.30 -22.03 -5.77
C ASP A 101 -2.50 -22.10 -7.31
N CYS A 102 -1.54 -21.55 -8.06
CA CYS A 102 -1.45 -21.68 -9.51
C CYS A 102 -0.12 -21.14 -10.04
N ASN A 103 0.36 -21.67 -11.16
CA ASN A 103 1.43 -21.04 -11.96
C ASN A 103 0.78 -20.24 -13.10
N ILE A 104 1.08 -18.94 -13.19
CA ILE A 104 0.45 -18.02 -14.17
C ILE A 104 1.43 -16.93 -14.59
N ASP A 105 1.43 -16.55 -15.88
CA ASP A 105 2.35 -15.56 -16.48
C ASP A 105 3.85 -15.82 -16.19
N LYS A 106 4.25 -17.08 -16.01
CA LYS A 106 5.59 -17.52 -15.55
C LYS A 106 5.96 -17.07 -14.12
N LYS A 107 5.04 -16.54 -13.32
CA LYS A 107 5.24 -16.35 -11.87
C LYS A 107 5.08 -17.66 -11.13
N GLN A 108 6.03 -17.92 -10.24
CA GLN A 108 5.98 -18.99 -9.22
C GLN A 108 5.31 -18.46 -7.95
N PHE A 109 5.03 -19.37 -7.02
CA PHE A 109 4.46 -19.07 -5.70
C PHE A 109 3.19 -18.20 -5.76
N ALA A 110 2.43 -18.39 -6.83
CA ALA A 110 1.26 -17.58 -7.15
C ALA A 110 -0.03 -18.30 -6.72
N PHE A 111 -1.04 -17.50 -6.38
CA PHE A 111 -2.31 -17.98 -5.90
C PHE A 111 -3.45 -17.08 -6.38
N ARG A 112 -4.64 -17.66 -6.48
CA ARG A 112 -5.87 -16.98 -6.89
C ARG A 112 -6.87 -16.91 -5.75
N ILE A 113 -7.62 -15.80 -5.71
CA ILE A 113 -8.76 -15.59 -4.81
C ILE A 113 -9.95 -15.13 -5.66
N LYS A 114 -11.11 -15.77 -5.51
CA LYS A 114 -12.36 -15.44 -6.19
C LYS A 114 -13.47 -15.32 -5.13
N PRO A 115 -13.86 -14.09 -4.72
CA PRO A 115 -14.96 -13.87 -3.79
C PRO A 115 -16.27 -14.49 -4.28
N SER A 116 -17.10 -15.03 -3.38
CA SER A 116 -18.30 -15.83 -3.74
C SER A 116 -19.26 -15.08 -4.69
N GLY A 117 -19.71 -13.89 -4.31
CA GLY A 117 -20.55 -13.02 -5.17
C GLY A 117 -19.81 -12.33 -6.34
N GLY A 118 -18.55 -12.68 -6.60
CA GLY A 118 -17.66 -11.91 -7.47
C GLY A 118 -17.21 -12.61 -8.75
N ARG A 119 -17.55 -12.05 -9.92
CA ARG A 119 -16.96 -12.46 -11.21
C ARG A 119 -15.47 -12.08 -11.38
N ARG A 120 -14.81 -11.53 -10.35
CA ARG A 120 -13.42 -11.05 -10.39
C ARG A 120 -12.51 -12.01 -9.63
N VAL A 121 -11.69 -12.75 -10.38
CA VAL A 121 -10.54 -13.46 -9.83
C VAL A 121 -9.39 -12.46 -9.61
N TYR A 122 -8.83 -12.48 -8.41
CA TYR A 122 -7.59 -11.80 -8.04
C TYR A 122 -6.45 -12.79 -8.11
N PHE A 123 -5.27 -12.36 -8.56
CA PHE A 123 -4.04 -13.14 -8.51
C PHE A 123 -2.98 -12.37 -7.76
N PHE A 124 -2.24 -13.09 -6.92
CA PHE A 124 -1.12 -12.65 -6.09
C PHE A 124 0.03 -13.66 -6.25
N SER A 125 1.25 -13.24 -5.92
CA SER A 125 2.47 -14.05 -5.98
C SER A 125 3.39 -13.60 -4.86
N ALA A 126 3.82 -14.56 -4.05
CA ALA A 126 4.80 -14.40 -2.99
C ALA A 126 6.23 -14.42 -3.57
N ASP A 127 7.21 -13.93 -2.78
CA ASP A 127 8.61 -14.01 -3.17
C ASP A 127 9.23 -15.39 -2.77
N SER A 128 8.52 -16.24 -2.00
CA SER A 128 8.88 -17.64 -1.71
C SER A 128 7.66 -18.59 -1.56
N GLU A 129 7.89 -19.91 -1.64
CA GLU A 129 6.87 -20.95 -1.38
C GLU A 129 6.37 -20.92 0.07
N GLN A 130 7.26 -20.77 1.04
CA GLN A 130 6.87 -20.66 2.45
C GLN A 130 5.91 -19.48 2.66
N GLU A 131 6.25 -18.31 2.12
CA GLU A 131 5.38 -17.12 2.21
C GLU A 131 4.02 -17.37 1.53
N GLN A 132 3.99 -18.02 0.37
CA GLN A 132 2.73 -18.42 -0.30
C GLN A 132 1.87 -19.30 0.60
N GLN A 133 2.46 -20.33 1.23
CA GLN A 133 1.73 -21.24 2.12
C GLN A 133 1.23 -20.51 3.37
N GLU A 134 2.05 -19.65 3.99
CA GLU A 134 1.63 -18.81 5.12
C GLU A 134 0.45 -17.89 4.75
N TRP A 135 0.45 -17.29 3.55
CA TRP A 135 -0.69 -16.50 3.07
C TRP A 135 -1.94 -17.36 2.83
N LEU A 136 -1.82 -18.51 2.15
CA LEU A 136 -2.93 -19.42 1.92
C LEU A 136 -3.54 -19.94 3.23
N GLN A 137 -2.71 -20.32 4.19
CA GLN A 137 -3.12 -20.74 5.52
C GLN A 137 -3.80 -19.61 6.30
N ALA A 138 -3.16 -18.44 6.42
CA ALA A 138 -3.73 -17.32 7.17
C ALA A 138 -5.09 -16.89 6.61
N ILE A 139 -5.22 -16.82 5.27
CA ILE A 139 -6.50 -16.51 4.62
C ILE A 139 -7.52 -17.65 4.83
N CYS A 140 -7.10 -18.92 4.83
CA CYS A 140 -8.00 -20.04 5.14
C CYS A 140 -8.55 -19.97 6.57
N PHE A 141 -7.70 -19.64 7.56
CA PHE A 141 -8.14 -19.42 8.93
C PHE A 141 -9.11 -18.22 9.05
N ALA A 142 -8.77 -17.06 8.46
CA ALA A 142 -9.65 -15.89 8.42
C ALA A 142 -11.07 -16.23 7.89
N LYS A 143 -11.13 -17.04 6.83
CA LYS A 143 -12.38 -17.53 6.21
C LYS A 143 -13.22 -18.44 7.11
N ALA A 144 -12.59 -19.18 8.02
CA ALA A 144 -13.26 -20.01 9.01
C ALA A 144 -13.68 -19.18 10.24
N SER A 145 -12.79 -18.29 10.71
CA SER A 145 -13.05 -17.38 11.84
C SER A 145 -14.22 -16.43 11.58
N GLY A 146 -14.49 -16.05 10.33
CA GLY A 146 -15.69 -15.28 9.95
C GLY A 146 -17.03 -15.94 10.32
N ASN A 147 -17.05 -17.27 10.55
CA ASN A 147 -18.23 -18.01 11.01
C ASN A 147 -18.25 -18.25 12.53
N MET A 148 -17.20 -17.88 13.27
CA MET A 148 -17.19 -17.94 14.73
C MET A 148 -17.69 -16.62 15.30
N GLY A 149 -18.96 -16.62 15.71
CA GLY A 149 -19.49 -15.57 16.58
C GLY A 149 -18.75 -15.51 17.91
N ASP A 150 -18.94 -14.38 18.60
CA ASP A 150 -18.29 -13.98 19.86
C ASP A 150 -18.15 -15.10 20.91
N GLY A 151 -17.06 -15.04 21.70
CA GLY A 151 -16.68 -16.08 22.64
C GLY A 151 -15.46 -15.76 23.49
N SER A 152 -15.54 -14.77 24.38
CA SER A 152 -14.56 -14.64 25.46
C SER A 152 -14.65 -15.81 26.44
N GLN A 153 -13.62 -16.66 26.46
CA GLN A 153 -13.43 -17.67 27.51
C GLN A 153 -11.96 -17.64 27.97
N ALA A 154 -11.70 -16.86 29.03
CA ALA A 154 -10.45 -16.97 29.76
C ALA A 154 -10.49 -18.28 30.56
N CYS A 155 -9.59 -19.22 30.25
CA CYS A 155 -9.47 -20.48 30.99
C CYS A 155 -8.77 -20.23 32.34
N THR A 156 -9.52 -19.78 33.33
CA THR A 156 -9.08 -19.73 34.73
C THR A 156 -8.94 -21.17 35.24
N ILE A 157 -7.71 -21.69 35.21
CA ILE A 157 -7.38 -23.00 35.77
C ILE A 157 -7.44 -22.91 37.30
N GLN A 158 -8.07 -23.91 37.94
CA GLN A 158 -8.05 -24.14 39.39
C GLN A 158 -7.07 -25.25 39.75
#